data_AF-A0A550D2G4-F1
#
_entry.id   AF-A0A550D2G4-F1
#
_cell.length_a   1.000
_cell.length_b   1.000
_cell.length_c   1.000
_cell.angle_alpha   90.00
_cell.angle_beta   90.00
_cell.angle_gamma   90.00
#
_symmetry.space_group_name_H-M   'P 1'
#
loop_
_entity.id
_entity.type
_entity.pdbx_description
1 polymer ?
#
loop_
_entity_poly.entity_id
_entity_poly.type
_entity_poly.pdbx_seq_one_letter_code
_entity_poly.pdbx_strand_id
1 'polypeptide(L)'
;MIIDVHSHIYPKVYMDYLSKKNVLTPNGIIVNNRVYVVNDLLLNLEDKIRDFKNKVKGEDVTIFLSIPPPWTYFLPKDEEVKLTKSCNDELVKIVNDKELRGLAT
;
A
#
# COMPACT_ATOMS: atom_id res chain seq x y z
N MET A 1 -10.78 -20.35 -7.45
CA MET A 1 -10.68 -19.25 -6.45
C MET A 1 -9.21 -19.07 -6.14
N ILE A 2 -8.64 -17.97 -6.59
CA ILE A 2 -7.24 -17.62 -6.37
C ILE A 2 -7.16 -16.60 -5.25
N ILE A 3 -6.25 -16.83 -4.32
CA ILE A 3 -6.00 -15.93 -3.20
C ILE A 3 -4.58 -15.38 -3.32
N ASP A 4 -4.45 -14.08 -3.58
CA ASP A 4 -3.17 -13.36 -3.51
C ASP A 4 -2.98 -12.84 -2.09
N VAL A 5 -2.00 -13.40 -1.38
CA VAL A 5 -1.66 -13.01 0.01
C VAL A 5 -0.51 -12.00 0.10
N HIS A 6 0.10 -11.61 -1.03
CA HIS A 6 1.30 -10.78 -1.06
C HIS A 6 1.16 -9.63 -2.07
N SER A 7 0.15 -8.80 -1.85
CA SER A 7 -0.14 -7.66 -2.72
C SER A 7 0.02 -6.34 -1.98
N HIS A 8 0.88 -5.47 -2.51
CA HIS A 8 1.20 -4.20 -1.86
C HIS A 8 0.53 -2.98 -2.50
N ILE A 9 0.13 -2.01 -1.70
CA ILE A 9 -0.24 -0.67 -2.19
C ILE A 9 0.21 0.38 -1.17
N TYR A 10 0.71 1.52 -1.63
CA TYR A 10 0.94 2.67 -0.76
C TYR A 10 -0.38 3.45 -0.63
N PRO A 11 -0.97 3.54 0.58
CA PRO A 11 -2.13 4.39 0.81
C PRO A 11 -1.80 5.85 0.52
N LYS A 12 -2.79 6.63 0.06
CA LYS A 12 -2.60 8.06 -0.23
C LYS A 12 -2.17 8.81 1.02
N VAL A 13 -2.75 8.49 2.18
CA VAL A 13 -2.38 9.13 3.45
C VAL A 13 -0.91 8.87 3.82
N TYR A 14 -0.37 7.71 3.46
CA TYR A 14 1.03 7.36 3.67
C TYR A 14 1.93 8.22 2.78
N MET A 15 1.63 8.28 1.48
CA MET A 15 2.42 9.06 0.52
C MET A 15 2.37 10.56 0.82
N ASP A 16 1.21 11.10 1.17
CA ASP A 16 1.02 12.50 1.58
C ASP A 16 1.84 12.82 2.84
N TYR A 17 1.91 11.88 3.80
CA TYR A 17 2.70 12.05 5.01
C TYR A 17 4.21 12.08 4.71
N LEU A 18 4.70 11.11 3.93
CA LEU A 18 6.12 11.02 3.57
C LEU A 18 6.59 12.22 2.74
N SER A 19 5.72 12.75 1.87
CA SER A 19 5.97 13.99 1.15
C SER A 19 6.19 15.16 2.11
N LYS A 20 5.33 15.34 3.11
CA LYS A 20 5.45 16.42 4.13
C LYS A 20 6.70 16.29 5.00
N LYS A 21 7.22 15.07 5.19
CA LYS A 21 8.43 14.79 5.98
C LYS A 21 9.72 14.85 5.17
N ASN A 22 9.66 15.20 3.88
CA ASN A 22 10.81 15.19 2.95
C ASN A 22 11.50 13.83 2.83
N VAL A 23 10.76 12.74 3.05
CA VAL A 23 11.25 11.35 2.92
C VAL A 23 10.95 10.78 1.52
N LEU A 24 9.94 11.33 0.85
CA LEU A 24 9.59 11.01 -0.53
C LEU A 24 10.39 11.87 -1.51
N THR A 25 11.06 11.23 -2.45
CA THR A 25 11.87 11.86 -3.51
C THR A 25 11.42 11.36 -4.90
N PRO A 26 11.88 11.99 -6.01
CA PRO A 26 11.60 11.47 -7.34
C PRO A 26 12.07 10.02 -7.58
N ASN A 27 13.06 9.55 -6.81
CA ASN A 27 13.59 8.18 -6.90
C ASN A 27 12.83 7.18 -6.03
N GLY A 28 11.88 7.64 -5.20
CA GLY A 28 11.14 6.83 -4.23
C GLY A 28 11.31 7.31 -2.79
N ILE A 29 11.03 6.43 -1.84
CA ILE A 29 11.09 6.72 -0.40
C ILE A 29 12.52 6.45 0.09
N ILE A 30 13.16 7.42 0.75
CA ILE A 30 14.53 7.27 1.27
C ILE A 30 14.51 7.11 2.79
N VAL A 31 14.90 5.93 3.28
CA VAL A 31 15.00 5.64 4.71
C VAL A 31 16.30 4.90 4.98
N ASN A 32 17.09 5.34 5.97
CA ASN A 32 18.35 4.70 6.37
C ASN A 32 19.31 4.42 5.20
N ASN A 33 19.51 5.41 4.32
CA ASN A 33 20.33 5.31 3.09
C ASN A 33 19.88 4.22 2.09
N ARG A 34 18.64 3.72 2.20
CA ARG A 34 18.01 2.82 1.23
C ARG A 34 16.91 3.55 0.48
N VAL A 35 16.81 3.25 -0.81
CA VAL A 35 15.75 3.75 -1.69
C VAL A 35 14.72 2.65 -1.90
N TYR A 36 13.48 2.92 -1.52
CA TYR A 36 12.34 2.06 -1.79
C TYR A 36 11.61 2.62 -3.00
N VAL A 37 11.72 1.92 -4.12
CA VAL A 37 11.17 2.35 -5.41
C VAL A 37 9.65 2.40 -5.32
N VAL A 38 9.08 3.52 -5.74
CA VAL A 38 7.64 3.72 -5.88
C VAL A 38 7.33 3.68 -7.37
N ASN A 39 6.36 2.86 -7.76
CA ASN A 39 5.91 2.76 -9.15
C ASN A 39 4.38 2.86 -9.21
N ASP A 40 3.85 3.04 -10.42
CA ASP A 40 2.42 3.29 -10.63
C ASP A 40 1.53 2.14 -10.12
N LEU A 41 1.96 0.88 -10.20
CA LEU A 41 1.20 -0.26 -9.68
C LEU A 41 1.10 -0.30 -8.14
N LEU A 42 2.00 0.40 -7.45
CA LEU A 42 1.96 0.59 -6.00
C LEU A 42 1.14 1.83 -5.60
N LEU A 43 0.75 2.68 -6.55
CA LEU A 43 -0.02 3.89 -6.30
C LEU A 43 -1.46 3.80 -6.82
N ASN A 44 -1.67 3.04 -7.90
CA ASN A 44 -2.96 2.91 -8.57
C ASN A 44 -3.54 1.52 -8.36
N LEU A 45 -4.49 1.44 -7.43
CA LEU A 45 -5.22 0.22 -7.14
C LEU A 45 -5.96 -0.35 -8.35
N GLU A 46 -6.55 0.50 -9.19
CA GLU A 46 -7.33 0.04 -10.34
C GLU A 46 -6.45 -0.65 -11.37
N ASP A 47 -5.28 -0.07 -11.63
CA ASP A 47 -4.32 -0.64 -12.56
C ASP A 47 -3.79 -1.98 -12.05
N LYS A 48 -3.55 -2.08 -10.73
CA LYS A 48 -3.21 -3.35 -10.06
C LYS A 48 -4.32 -4.39 -10.19
N ILE A 49 -5.56 -4.05 -9.85
CA ILE A 49 -6.70 -5.00 -9.96
C ILE A 49 -6.85 -5.45 -11.40
N ARG A 50 -6.76 -4.53 -12.36
CA ARG A 50 -6.87 -4.83 -13.80
C ARG A 50 -5.74 -5.75 -14.25
N ASP A 51 -4.49 -5.45 -13.91
CA ASP A 51 -3.33 -6.28 -14.22
C ASP A 51 -3.49 -7.70 -13.65
N PHE A 52 -3.94 -7.82 -12.39
CA PHE A 52 -4.15 -9.11 -11.77
C PHE A 52 -5.30 -9.90 -12.41
N LYS A 53 -6.47 -9.27 -12.62
CA LYS A 53 -7.63 -9.91 -13.28
C LYS A 53 -7.27 -10.38 -14.69
N ASN A 54 -6.45 -9.64 -15.43
CA ASN A 54 -5.98 -10.04 -16.76
C ASN A 54 -5.09 -11.29 -16.74
N LYS A 55 -4.30 -11.49 -15.67
CA LYS A 55 -3.42 -12.65 -15.51
C LYS A 55 -4.18 -13.94 -15.19
N VAL A 56 -5.24 -13.84 -14.39
CA VAL A 56 -5.98 -14.99 -13.85
C VAL A 56 -7.27 -15.36 -14.61
N LYS A 57 -7.62 -14.61 -15.67
CA LYS A 57 -8.62 -14.97 -16.72
C LYS A 57 -9.92 -15.63 -16.22
N GLY A 58 -10.75 -14.86 -15.50
CA GLY A 58 -12.13 -15.25 -15.19
C GLY A 58 -12.29 -16.14 -13.96
N GLU A 59 -11.21 -16.42 -13.23
CA GLU A 59 -11.32 -16.97 -11.89
C GLU A 59 -11.84 -15.94 -10.88
N ASP A 60 -12.57 -16.42 -9.88
CA ASP A 60 -12.89 -15.65 -8.67
C ASP A 60 -11.60 -15.40 -7.87
N VAL A 61 -11.39 -14.14 -7.50
CA VAL A 61 -10.11 -13.64 -6.97
C VAL A 61 -10.34 -12.90 -5.67
N THR A 62 -9.58 -13.28 -4.65
CA THR A 62 -9.43 -12.51 -3.42
C THR A 62 -8.00 -12.01 -3.31
N ILE A 63 -7.82 -10.70 -3.23
CA ILE A 63 -6.50 -10.07 -3.02
C ILE A 63 -6.46 -9.56 -1.59
N PHE A 64 -5.40 -9.91 -0.85
CA PHE A 64 -5.03 -9.33 0.43
C PHE A 64 -4.01 -8.22 0.22
N LEU A 65 -4.41 -7.01 0.58
CA LEU A 65 -3.58 -5.81 0.48
C LEU A 65 -2.80 -5.56 1.77
N SER A 66 -1.50 -5.24 1.63
CA SER A 66 -0.61 -4.75 2.69
C SER A 66 0.14 -3.49 2.25
N ILE A 67 0.72 -2.75 3.20
CA ILE A 67 1.59 -1.61 2.89
C ILE A 67 3.00 -2.14 2.58
N PRO A 68 3.65 -1.69 1.48
CA PRO A 68 5.01 -2.11 1.18
C PRO A 68 6.04 -1.50 2.16
N PRO A 69 7.25 -2.09 2.25
CA PRO A 69 8.38 -1.46 2.91
C PRO A 69 8.61 -0.03 2.38
N PRO A 70 9.02 0.95 3.20
CA PRO A 70 9.64 0.78 4.53
C PRO A 70 8.69 0.73 5.74
N TRP A 71 7.37 0.65 5.54
CA TRP A 71 6.37 0.72 6.62
C TRP A 71 6.51 1.99 7.47
N THR A 72 6.21 1.95 8.77
CA THR A 72 6.21 3.14 9.63
C THR A 72 7.29 3.11 10.72
N TYR A 73 8.05 2.02 10.84
CA TYR A 73 8.97 1.76 11.96
C TYR A 73 10.15 2.72 12.11
N PHE A 74 10.40 3.56 11.10
CA PHE A 74 11.45 4.58 11.13
C PHE A 74 10.99 5.92 11.71
N LEU A 75 9.71 6.06 12.07
CA LEU A 75 9.14 7.27 12.65
C LEU A 75 9.19 7.22 14.19
N PRO A 76 9.15 8.39 14.86
CA PRO A 76 8.89 8.45 16.30
C PRO A 76 7.58 7.73 16.67
N LYS A 77 7.54 7.10 17.85
CA LYS A 77 6.45 6.18 18.22
C LYS A 77 5.04 6.79 18.09
N ASP A 78 4.88 8.04 18.50
CA ASP A 78 3.58 8.73 18.44
C ASP A 78 3.14 9.02 17.00
N GLU A 79 4.10 9.32 16.11
CA GLU A 79 3.85 9.53 14.69
C GLU A 79 3.53 8.22 13.98
N GLU A 80 4.30 7.17 14.29
CA GLU A 80 4.09 5.81 13.80
C GLU A 80 2.64 5.37 14.07
N VAL A 81 2.20 5.41 15.33
CA VAL A 81 0.85 4.96 15.72
C VAL A 81 -0.25 5.72 14.98
N LYS A 82 -0.11 7.05 14.86
CA LYS A 82 -1.10 7.88 14.14
C LYS A 82 -1.13 7.56 12.65
N LEU A 83 0.04 7.42 12.02
CA LEU A 83 0.13 7.12 10.60
C LEU A 83 -0.38 5.71 10.29
N THR A 84 0.03 4.71 11.06
CA THR A 84 -0.44 3.32 10.92
C THR A 84 -1.95 3.24 11.02
N LYS A 85 -2.55 3.89 12.03
CA LYS A 85 -4.01 3.95 12.15
C LYS A 85 -4.65 4.56 10.91
N SER A 86 -4.13 5.69 10.44
CA SER A 86 -4.69 6.39 9.28
C SER A 86 -4.58 5.54 8.01
N CYS A 87 -3.47 4.83 7.82
CA CYS A 87 -3.28 3.92 6.69
C CYS A 87 -4.27 2.75 6.75
N ASN A 88 -4.46 2.16 7.94
CA ASN A 88 -5.43 1.08 8.13
C ASN A 88 -6.86 1.55 7.87
N ASP A 89 -7.24 2.74 8.33
CA ASP A 89 -8.55 3.33 8.07
C ASP A 89 -8.78 3.55 6.56
N GLU A 90 -7.75 3.91 5.79
CA GLU A 90 -7.82 4.02 4.34
C GLU A 90 -7.93 2.65 3.65
N LEU A 91 -7.13 1.67 4.07
CA LEU A 91 -7.19 0.30 3.53
C LEU A 91 -8.56 -0.35 3.79
N VAL A 92 -9.17 -0.12 4.95
CA VAL A 92 -10.52 -0.61 5.26
C VAL A 92 -11.55 -0.03 4.30
N LYS A 93 -11.46 1.27 3.97
CA LYS A 93 -12.36 1.89 2.96
C LYS A 93 -12.16 1.25 1.59
N ILE A 94 -10.91 1.12 1.16
CA ILE A 94 -10.54 0.46 -0.11
C ILE A 94 -11.14 -0.95 -0.21
N VAL A 95 -11.06 -1.72 0.87
CA VAL A 95 -11.53 -3.09 0.94
C VAL A 95 -13.05 -3.19 0.99
N ASN A 96 -13.74 -2.24 1.62
CA ASN A 96 -15.21 -2.23 1.67
C ASN A 96 -15.84 -1.77 0.34
N ASP A 97 -15.18 -0.86 -0.37
CA ASP A 97 -15.68 -0.30 -1.63
C ASP A 97 -15.50 -1.26 -2.82
N LYS A 98 -14.74 -2.35 -2.65
CA LYS A 98 -14.37 -3.27 -3.73
C LYS A 98 -14.49 -4.73 -3.29
N GLU A 99 -14.56 -5.66 -4.24
CA GLU A 99 -14.45 -7.11 -3.98
C GLU A 99 -13.01 -7.51 -3.59
N LEU A 100 -12.44 -6.85 -2.58
CA LEU A 100 -11.12 -7.10 -2.03
C LEU A 100 -11.24 -7.56 -0.58
N ARG A 101 -10.18 -8.17 -0.04
CA ARG A 101 -10.05 -8.44 1.41
C ARG A 101 -8.74 -7.79 1.87
N GLY A 102 -8.69 -7.24 3.09
CA GLY A 102 -7.50 -6.53 3.58
C GLY A 102 -6.85 -7.27 4.73
N LEU A 103 -5.52 -7.31 4.77
CA LEU A 103 -4.77 -7.67 5.97
C LEU A 103 -3.85 -6.51 6.33
N ALA A 104 -4.07 -5.92 7.51
CA ALA A 104 -3.13 -4.98 8.08
C ALA A 104 -1.91 -5.76 8.60
N THR A 105 -0.73 -5.51 8.03
CA THR A 105 0.56 -5.97 8.57
C THR A 105 1.52 -4.80 8.66
#